data_AF-A0A1M7TV53-F1
#
_entry.id   AF-A0A1M7TV53-F1
#
_cell.length_a   1.000
_cell.length_b   1.000
_cell.length_c   1.000
_cell.angle_alpha   90.00
_cell.angle_beta   90.00
_cell.angle_gamma   90.00
#
_symmetry.space_group_name_H-M   'P 1'
#
loop_
_entity.id
_entity.type
_entity.pdbx_description
1 polymer ?
#
loop_
_entity_poly.entity_id
_entity_poly.type
_entity_poly.pdbx_seq_one_letter_code
_entity_poly.pdbx_strand_id
1 'polypeptide(L)'
;MPFDDETGLDLPLPDLHAPQRVARLRELGLYDTPDEQFDALAAKLAQDGATLAGIDYAPYAMVNFRTDRHQFFAGLHVPSESQPSADADGVSRVMDLQHGYCPEVVGRGRALVLDDVCAHPRFESNEVVDLIGIRSYLGDVVHDPRTGIVLGTACIVDTERRAWGRAGLKLIKDTVAQIEQRIAELDR
;
A
#
# COMPACT_ATOMS: atom_id res chain seq x y z
N MET A 1 22.24 -7.23 13.13
CA MET A 1 21.48 -7.56 11.91
C MET A 1 22.35 -8.52 11.11
N PRO A 2 21.78 -9.51 10.41
CA PRO A 2 22.59 -10.33 9.52
C PRO A 2 23.15 -9.43 8.42
N PHE A 3 24.48 -9.41 8.29
CA PHE A 3 25.23 -8.58 7.36
C PHE A 3 25.70 -9.48 6.22
N ASP A 4 25.52 -9.03 4.98
CA ASP A 4 26.04 -9.72 3.80
C ASP A 4 27.39 -9.12 3.42
N ASP A 5 28.44 -9.91 3.61
CA ASP A 5 29.83 -9.53 3.31
C ASP A 5 30.08 -9.35 1.79
N GLU A 6 29.24 -9.90 0.90
CA GLU A 6 29.39 -9.75 -0.55
C GLU A 6 28.74 -8.47 -1.09
N THR A 7 27.59 -8.07 -0.53
CA THR A 7 26.84 -6.90 -1.00
C THR A 7 27.07 -5.65 -0.14
N GLY A 8 27.62 -5.80 1.06
CA GLY A 8 27.86 -4.70 2.00
C GLY A 8 26.57 -4.08 2.56
N LEU A 9 25.44 -4.79 2.45
CA LEU A 9 24.12 -4.35 2.86
C LEU A 9 23.63 -5.17 4.06
N ASP A 10 22.85 -4.52 4.93
CA ASP A 10 22.09 -5.22 5.95
C ASP A 10 21.02 -6.10 5.29
N LEU A 11 21.04 -7.41 5.56
CA LEU A 11 19.99 -8.30 5.07
C LEU A 11 18.68 -7.96 5.79
N PRO A 12 17.55 -7.81 5.06
CA PRO A 12 16.26 -7.59 5.70
C PRO A 12 15.98 -8.76 6.63
N LEU A 13 15.58 -8.45 7.87
CA LEU A 13 15.21 -9.48 8.84
C LEU A 13 14.13 -10.39 8.23
N PRO A 14 14.24 -11.72 8.37
CA PRO A 14 13.24 -12.62 7.83
C PRO A 14 11.87 -12.30 8.43
N ASP A 15 10.87 -12.13 7.57
CA ASP A 15 9.48 -11.89 7.96
C ASP A 15 8.89 -13.16 8.57
N LEU A 16 9.01 -13.27 9.90
CA LEU A 16 8.59 -14.45 10.66
C LEU A 16 7.09 -14.73 10.57
N HIS A 17 6.28 -13.73 10.18
CA HIS A 17 4.84 -13.88 10.02
C HIS A 17 4.43 -14.23 8.59
N ALA A 18 5.35 -14.31 7.63
CA ALA A 18 5.01 -14.55 6.23
C ALA A 18 4.17 -15.82 5.99
N PRO A 19 4.49 -17.00 6.58
CA PRO A 19 3.67 -18.19 6.39
C PRO A 19 2.25 -18.03 6.96
N GLN A 20 2.13 -17.41 8.14
CA GLN A 20 0.86 -17.17 8.82
C GLN A 20 -0.01 -16.18 8.07
N ARG A 21 0.58 -15.08 7.59
CA ARG A 21 -0.09 -14.07 6.76
C ARG A 21 -0.64 -14.69 5.49
N VAL A 22 0.17 -15.48 4.77
CA VAL A 22 -0.25 -16.12 3.51
C VAL A 22 -1.40 -17.11 3.74
N ALA A 23 -1.34 -17.91 4.80
CA ALA A 23 -2.44 -18.80 5.17
C ALA A 23 -3.72 -18.00 5.43
N ARG A 24 -3.64 -16.90 6.19
CA ARG A 24 -4.80 -16.03 6.45
C ARG A 24 -5.36 -15.35 5.22
N LEU A 25 -4.51 -14.84 4.33
CA LEU A 25 -4.97 -14.26 3.06
C LEU A 25 -5.73 -15.29 2.22
N ARG A 26 -5.28 -16.55 2.20
CA ARG A 26 -6.01 -17.64 1.50
C ARG A 26 -7.33 -17.98 2.18
N GLU A 27 -7.36 -18.06 3.51
CA GLU A 27 -8.58 -18.33 4.29
C GLU A 27 -9.64 -17.24 4.09
N LEU A 28 -9.22 -15.98 3.98
CA LEU A 28 -10.10 -14.82 3.75
C LEU A 28 -10.48 -14.62 2.26
N GLY A 29 -9.91 -15.41 1.34
CA GLY A 29 -10.10 -15.21 -0.10
C GLY A 29 -9.44 -13.96 -0.67
N LEU A 30 -8.41 -13.41 -0.01
CA LEU A 30 -7.74 -12.15 -0.34
C LEU A 30 -6.33 -12.34 -0.93
N TYR A 31 -5.95 -13.58 -1.23
CA TYR A 31 -4.60 -13.90 -1.72
C TYR A 31 -4.36 -13.36 -3.15
N ASP A 32 -5.34 -13.52 -4.03
CA ASP A 32 -5.24 -13.18 -5.46
C ASP A 32 -6.59 -12.73 -6.06
N THR A 33 -7.59 -12.48 -5.21
CA THR A 33 -8.95 -12.12 -5.64
C THR A 33 -9.28 -10.70 -5.17
N PRO A 34 -9.70 -9.80 -6.08
CA PRO A 34 -10.09 -8.43 -5.71
C PRO A 34 -11.40 -8.44 -4.91
N ASP A 35 -11.58 -7.42 -4.07
CA ASP A 35 -12.82 -7.20 -3.31
C ASP A 35 -13.41 -5.83 -3.70
N GLU A 36 -14.66 -5.82 -4.16
CA GLU A 36 -15.34 -4.61 -4.63
C GLU A 36 -15.46 -3.54 -3.54
N GLN A 37 -15.56 -3.93 -2.26
CA GLN A 37 -15.60 -2.98 -1.15
C GLN A 37 -14.22 -2.39 -0.90
N PHE A 38 -13.14 -3.14 -1.11
CA PHE A 38 -11.79 -2.58 -1.07
C PHE A 38 -11.53 -1.61 -2.23
N ASP A 39 -12.03 -1.89 -3.44
CA ASP A 39 -11.99 -0.93 -4.55
C ASP A 39 -12.77 0.36 -4.20
N ALA A 40 -13.96 0.23 -3.60
CA ALA A 40 -14.76 1.37 -3.15
C ALA A 40 -14.04 2.19 -2.05
N LEU A 41 -13.41 1.51 -1.08
CA LEU A 41 -12.62 2.16 -0.03
C LEU A 41 -11.37 2.84 -0.60
N ALA A 42 -10.69 2.24 -1.58
CA ALA A 42 -9.56 2.86 -2.27
C ALA A 42 -10.01 4.12 -3.04
N ALA A 43 -11.12 4.05 -3.78
CA ALA A 43 -11.68 5.21 -4.48
C ALA A 43 -12.07 6.34 -3.52
N LYS A 44 -12.69 6.00 -2.38
CA LYS A 44 -13.01 6.97 -1.34
C LYS A 44 -11.75 7.61 -0.75
N LEU A 45 -10.74 6.80 -0.42
CA LEU A 45 -9.46 7.27 0.11
C LEU A 45 -8.79 8.25 -0.87
N ALA A 46 -8.78 7.94 -2.17
CA ALA A 46 -8.27 8.83 -3.20
C ALA A 46 -9.03 10.16 -3.23
N GLN A 47 -10.37 10.12 -3.22
CA GLN A 47 -11.20 11.34 -3.27
C GLN A 47 -11.05 12.23 -2.03
N ASP A 48 -10.99 11.62 -0.84
CA ASP A 48 -10.76 12.34 0.40
C ASP A 48 -9.34 12.94 0.43
N GLY A 49 -8.35 12.19 -0.06
CA GLY A 49 -6.96 12.64 -0.20
C GLY A 49 -6.85 13.83 -1.15
N ALA A 50 -7.55 13.78 -2.29
CA ALA A 50 -7.61 14.88 -3.24
C ALA A 50 -8.18 16.16 -2.61
N THR A 51 -9.29 16.01 -1.88
CA THR A 51 -9.94 17.11 -1.16
C THR A 51 -8.99 17.73 -0.13
N LEU A 52 -8.26 16.89 0.62
CA LEU A 52 -7.32 17.31 1.63
C LEU A 52 -6.10 18.03 1.04
N ALA A 53 -5.61 17.56 -0.10
CA ALA A 53 -4.51 18.16 -0.82
C ALA A 53 -4.91 19.40 -1.67
N GLY A 54 -6.22 19.63 -1.87
CA GLY A 54 -6.74 20.73 -2.68
C GLY A 54 -6.50 20.53 -4.18
N ILE A 55 -6.54 19.28 -4.66
CA ILE A 55 -6.33 18.92 -6.07
C ILE A 55 -7.65 18.50 -6.73
N ASP A 56 -7.74 18.69 -8.04
CA ASP A 56 -8.93 18.47 -8.87
C ASP A 56 -9.02 17.06 -9.46
N TYR A 57 -8.04 16.20 -9.18
CA TYR A 57 -8.03 14.79 -9.55
C TYR A 57 -7.87 13.88 -8.33
N ALA A 58 -8.36 12.64 -8.45
CA ALA A 58 -8.17 11.61 -7.44
C ALA A 58 -6.83 10.87 -7.70
N PRO A 59 -5.86 10.91 -6.78
CA PRO A 59 -4.57 10.24 -6.92
C PRO A 59 -4.72 8.72 -6.80
N TYR A 60 -3.67 7.96 -7.11
CA TYR A 60 -3.70 6.51 -6.93
C TYR A 60 -3.92 6.16 -5.46
N ALA A 61 -4.77 5.17 -5.22
CA ALA A 61 -4.96 4.60 -3.88
C ALA A 61 -5.14 3.10 -3.98
N MET A 62 -4.67 2.36 -2.97
CA MET A 62 -4.69 0.91 -2.99
C MET A 62 -4.77 0.29 -1.61
N VAL A 63 -5.41 -0.89 -1.57
CA VAL A 63 -5.34 -1.87 -0.47
C VAL A 63 -4.48 -3.01 -0.98
N ASN A 64 -3.30 -3.16 -0.39
CA ASN A 64 -2.24 -4.03 -0.88
C ASN A 64 -1.91 -5.10 0.14
N PHE A 65 -1.95 -6.37 -0.27
CA PHE A 65 -1.59 -7.51 0.57
C PHE A 65 -0.29 -8.17 0.11
N ARG A 66 0.53 -8.57 1.08
CA ARG A 66 1.83 -9.17 0.82
C ARG A 66 1.73 -10.70 0.87
N THR A 67 1.76 -11.33 -0.29
CA THR A 67 1.75 -12.80 -0.39
C THR A 67 3.18 -13.38 -0.25
N ASP A 68 3.33 -14.68 -0.54
CA ASP A 68 4.61 -15.38 -0.70
C ASP A 68 5.22 -15.20 -2.10
N ARG A 69 4.46 -14.73 -3.09
CA ARG A 69 4.90 -14.64 -4.49
C ARG A 69 4.95 -13.23 -5.05
N HIS A 70 4.03 -12.37 -4.61
CA HIS A 70 3.85 -11.00 -5.10
C HIS A 70 3.05 -10.15 -4.11
N GLN A 71 3.02 -8.84 -4.35
CA GLN A 71 2.05 -7.92 -3.78
C GLN A 71 0.78 -7.93 -4.61
N PHE A 72 -0.37 -8.03 -3.96
CA PHE A 72 -1.67 -8.07 -4.61
C PHE A 72 -2.56 -6.90 -4.17
N PHE A 73 -3.06 -6.13 -5.13
CA PHE A 73 -3.96 -5.00 -4.93
C PHE A 73 -5.41 -5.48 -4.89
N ALA A 74 -5.84 -5.90 -3.70
CA ALA A 74 -7.21 -6.32 -3.43
C ALA A 74 -8.22 -5.16 -3.55
N GLY A 75 -7.76 -3.93 -3.34
CA GLY A 75 -8.46 -2.69 -3.68
C GLY A 75 -7.55 -1.77 -4.49
N LEU A 76 -8.06 -1.16 -5.56
CA LEU A 76 -7.29 -0.28 -6.43
C LEU A 76 -8.16 0.84 -7.01
N HIS A 77 -7.68 2.06 -6.85
CA HIS A 77 -8.14 3.23 -7.59
C HIS A 77 -7.01 3.77 -8.47
N VAL A 78 -7.32 3.99 -9.75
CA VAL A 78 -6.42 4.56 -10.75
C VAL A 78 -7.01 5.90 -11.22
N PRO A 79 -6.23 7.00 -11.22
CA PRO A 79 -6.69 8.30 -11.73
C PRO A 79 -7.22 8.18 -13.16
N SER A 80 -8.33 8.86 -13.47
CA SER A 80 -8.98 8.80 -14.79
C SER A 80 -8.05 9.14 -15.96
N GLU A 81 -7.10 10.08 -15.76
CA GLU A 81 -6.12 10.48 -16.78
C GLU A 81 -5.03 9.44 -17.02
N SER A 82 -4.88 8.50 -16.10
CA SER A 82 -3.94 7.36 -16.19
C SER A 82 -4.64 6.05 -16.52
N GLN A 83 -5.95 6.06 -16.80
CA GLN A 83 -6.63 4.88 -17.30
C GLN A 83 -6.11 4.60 -18.72
N PRO A 84 -5.61 3.39 -19.00
CA PRO A 84 -5.19 3.06 -20.34
C PRO A 84 -6.36 3.21 -21.32
N SER A 85 -6.05 3.59 -22.56
CA SER A 85 -7.00 3.47 -23.66
C SER A 85 -7.50 2.03 -23.75
N ALA A 86 -8.65 1.80 -24.40
CA ALA A 86 -9.29 0.49 -24.51
C ALA A 86 -8.40 -0.66 -25.05
N ASP A 87 -7.19 -0.35 -25.54
CA ASP A 87 -6.21 -1.26 -26.13
C ASP A 87 -4.92 -1.43 -25.30
N ALA A 88 -4.78 -0.78 -24.14
CA ALA A 88 -3.61 -0.92 -23.27
C ALA A 88 -3.95 -1.71 -22.00
N ASP A 89 -3.07 -2.65 -21.63
CA ASP A 89 -3.22 -3.42 -20.40
C ASP A 89 -3.30 -2.45 -19.20
N GLY A 90 -4.38 -2.56 -18.43
CA GLY A 90 -4.63 -1.85 -17.19
C GLY A 90 -3.43 -1.82 -16.23
N VAL A 91 -3.45 -0.91 -15.25
CA VAL A 91 -2.55 -1.02 -14.09
C VAL A 91 -2.72 -2.41 -13.47
N SER A 92 -1.66 -3.21 -13.50
CA SER A 92 -1.66 -4.56 -12.95
C SER A 92 -1.98 -4.52 -11.45
N ARG A 93 -2.88 -5.41 -11.01
CA ARG A 93 -3.15 -5.64 -9.56
C ARG A 93 -2.05 -6.45 -8.88
N VAL A 94 -1.05 -6.89 -9.64
CA VAL A 94 0.08 -7.67 -9.15
C VAL A 94 1.35 -6.86 -9.30
N MET A 95 2.13 -6.78 -8.22
CA MET A 95 3.42 -6.11 -8.16
C MET A 95 4.47 -7.04 -7.51
N ASP A 96 5.74 -6.91 -7.86
CA ASP A 96 6.81 -7.69 -7.22
C ASP A 96 6.88 -7.41 -5.70
N LEU A 97 7.31 -8.39 -4.90
CA LEU A 97 7.44 -8.24 -3.44
C LEU A 97 8.46 -7.19 -3.00
N GLN A 98 9.45 -6.87 -3.84
CA GLN A 98 10.51 -5.91 -3.55
C GLN A 98 10.17 -4.49 -4.02
N HIS A 99 9.17 -4.32 -4.88
CA HIS A 99 8.80 -3.02 -5.42
C HIS A 99 7.85 -2.24 -4.50
N GLY A 100 8.03 -0.93 -4.38
CA GLY A 100 7.09 -0.03 -3.71
C GLY A 100 7.38 0.17 -2.23
N TYR A 101 6.67 1.11 -1.59
CA TYR A 101 6.94 1.48 -0.18
C TYR A 101 6.25 0.59 0.84
N CYS A 102 5.28 -0.21 0.41
CA CYS A 102 4.48 -1.07 1.28
C CYS A 102 5.32 -2.07 2.11
N PRO A 103 6.41 -2.68 1.59
CA PRO A 103 7.32 -3.51 2.39
C PRO A 103 7.97 -2.76 3.57
N GLU A 104 8.34 -1.49 3.40
CA GLU A 104 8.94 -0.67 4.46
C GLU A 104 7.91 -0.31 5.55
N VAL A 105 6.66 -0.02 5.17
CA VAL A 105 5.58 0.26 6.11
C VAL A 105 5.25 -0.98 6.95
N VAL A 106 5.22 -2.16 6.33
CA VAL A 106 5.07 -3.45 7.01
C VAL A 106 6.24 -3.70 7.97
N GLY A 107 7.49 -3.47 7.54
CA GLY A 107 8.67 -3.62 8.39
C GLY A 107 8.70 -2.67 9.59
N ARG A 108 8.11 -1.47 9.44
CA ARG A 108 7.99 -0.46 10.52
C ARG A 108 6.80 -0.72 11.46
N GLY A 109 5.75 -1.37 10.97
CA GLY A 109 4.51 -1.65 11.72
C GLY A 109 3.71 -0.39 12.09
N ARG A 110 3.93 0.74 11.40
CA ARG A 110 3.28 2.04 11.68
C ARG A 110 3.15 2.87 10.43
N ALA A 111 2.10 3.71 10.39
CA ALA A 111 1.88 4.71 9.36
C ALA A 111 3.15 5.46 8.92
N LEU A 112 3.23 5.67 7.61
CA LEU A 112 4.27 6.40 6.93
C LEU A 112 3.64 7.53 6.11
N VAL A 113 4.03 8.75 6.43
CA VAL A 113 3.58 9.96 5.75
C VAL A 113 4.81 10.64 5.17
N LEU A 114 4.90 10.71 3.85
CA LEU A 114 5.98 11.32 3.10
C LEU A 114 5.39 12.41 2.20
N ASP A 115 5.63 13.66 2.56
CA ASP A 115 5.16 14.81 1.77
C ASP A 115 6.01 14.99 0.49
N ASP A 116 7.29 14.61 0.55
CA ASP A 116 8.20 14.41 -0.58
C ASP A 116 9.07 13.17 -0.33
N VAL A 117 8.94 12.13 -1.14
CA VAL A 117 9.77 10.92 -1.02
C VAL A 117 11.25 11.26 -1.24
N CYS A 118 11.54 12.15 -2.20
CA CYS A 118 12.92 12.57 -2.51
C CYS A 118 13.55 13.45 -1.43
N ALA A 119 12.82 13.81 -0.36
CA ALA A 119 13.39 14.49 0.81
C ALA A 119 13.89 13.50 1.87
N HIS A 120 13.75 12.20 1.61
CA HIS A 120 14.10 11.13 2.52
C HIS A 120 15.11 10.16 1.86
N PRO A 121 16.41 10.28 2.17
CA PRO A 121 17.49 9.51 1.52
C PRO A 121 17.33 7.98 1.57
N ARG A 122 16.52 7.46 2.50
CA ARG A 122 16.20 6.03 2.62
C ARG A 122 15.14 5.56 1.61
N PHE A 123 14.35 6.48 1.05
CA PHE A 123 13.22 6.20 0.16
C PHE A 123 13.48 6.68 -1.29
N GLU A 124 14.57 7.42 -1.52
CA GLU A 124 15.01 7.89 -2.84
C GLU A 124 15.34 6.76 -3.83
N SER A 125 15.74 5.59 -3.35
CA SER A 125 16.22 4.46 -4.15
C SER A 125 15.24 3.29 -4.26
N ASN A 126 13.94 3.55 -4.09
CA ASN A 126 12.90 2.55 -4.37
C ASN A 126 12.58 2.55 -5.87
N GLU A 127 12.66 1.42 -6.57
CA GLU A 127 12.44 1.33 -8.02
C GLU A 127 11.09 1.93 -8.48
N VAL A 128 10.10 2.03 -7.58
CA VAL A 128 8.80 2.65 -7.90
C VAL A 128 8.86 4.18 -7.97
N VAL A 129 9.85 4.83 -7.32
CA VAL A 129 10.17 6.26 -7.54
C VAL A 129 10.52 6.48 -9.01
N ASP A 130 11.38 5.63 -9.55
CA ASP A 130 11.95 5.81 -10.88
C ASP A 130 11.03 5.33 -12.00
N LEU A 131 10.18 4.32 -11.73
CA LEU A 131 9.24 3.76 -12.71
C LEU A 131 7.95 4.57 -12.88
N ILE A 132 7.41 5.14 -11.79
CA ILE A 132 6.10 5.82 -11.78
C ILE A 132 6.25 7.34 -11.52
N GLY A 133 7.42 7.81 -11.06
CA GLY A 133 7.65 9.21 -10.72
C GLY A 133 6.99 9.63 -9.41
N ILE A 134 6.79 8.71 -8.46
CA ILE A 134 6.10 8.99 -7.19
C ILE A 134 6.87 10.03 -6.39
N ARG A 135 6.17 11.09 -5.97
CA ARG A 135 6.73 12.17 -5.15
C ARG A 135 6.12 12.27 -3.78
N SER A 136 4.93 11.74 -3.52
CA SER A 136 4.39 11.68 -2.16
C SER A 136 3.72 10.33 -1.86
N TYR A 137 3.69 9.98 -0.58
CA TYR A 137 3.14 8.72 -0.08
C TYR A 137 2.41 8.96 1.26
N LEU A 138 1.20 8.43 1.36
CA LEU A 138 0.46 8.37 2.62
C LEU A 138 -0.04 6.93 2.80
N GLY A 139 0.50 6.20 3.76
CA GLY A 139 0.09 4.81 3.97
C GLY A 139 0.15 4.36 5.42
N ASP A 140 -0.62 3.33 5.73
CA ASP A 140 -0.64 2.67 7.05
C ASP A 140 -0.82 1.16 6.90
N VAL A 141 -0.42 0.42 7.94
CA VAL A 141 -0.50 -1.04 8.00
C VAL A 141 -1.93 -1.50 8.23
N VAL A 142 -2.31 -2.60 7.58
CA VAL A 142 -3.58 -3.28 7.79
C VAL A 142 -3.33 -4.57 8.57
N HIS A 143 -3.97 -4.73 9.71
CA HIS A 143 -3.87 -5.93 10.54
C HIS A 143 -5.04 -6.88 10.31
N ASP A 144 -4.80 -8.16 10.56
CA ASP A 144 -5.89 -9.12 10.79
C ASP A 144 -6.51 -8.82 12.16
N PRO A 145 -7.79 -8.42 12.26
CA PRO A 145 -8.44 -8.12 13.53
C PRO A 145 -8.46 -9.33 14.49
N ARG A 146 -8.42 -10.55 13.95
CA ARG A 146 -8.47 -11.78 14.76
C ARG A 146 -7.12 -12.16 15.33
N THR A 147 -6.07 -12.08 14.53
CA THR A 147 -4.73 -12.59 14.90
C THR A 147 -3.73 -11.49 15.25
N GLY A 148 -4.01 -10.24 14.89
CA GLY A 148 -3.15 -9.08 15.11
C GLY A 148 -1.93 -9.01 14.19
N ILE A 149 -1.75 -9.98 13.28
CA ILE A 149 -0.63 -9.96 12.33
C ILE A 149 -0.90 -8.91 11.24
N VAL A 150 0.17 -8.30 10.73
CA VAL A 150 0.06 -7.41 9.55
C VAL A 150 -0.26 -8.26 8.33
N LEU A 151 -1.34 -7.92 7.61
CA LEU A 151 -1.72 -8.55 6.34
C LEU A 151 -1.20 -7.76 5.13
N GLY A 152 -1.04 -6.44 5.29
CA GLY A 152 -0.65 -5.57 4.19
C GLY A 152 -0.70 -4.09 4.57
N THR A 153 -1.03 -3.25 3.60
CA THR A 153 -1.07 -1.78 3.73
C THR A 153 -2.22 -1.17 2.96
N ALA A 154 -2.72 -0.03 3.42
CA ALA A 154 -3.50 0.90 2.60
C ALA A 154 -2.64 2.12 2.30
N CYS A 155 -2.70 2.66 1.08
CA CYS A 155 -1.97 3.89 0.77
C CYS A 155 -2.58 4.75 -0.34
N ILE A 156 -2.15 6.01 -0.36
CA ILE A 156 -2.24 6.97 -1.45
C ILE A 156 -0.83 7.21 -1.99
N VAL A 157 -0.70 7.27 -3.32
CA VAL A 157 0.52 7.72 -3.99
C VAL A 157 0.23 8.77 -5.05
N ASP A 158 1.10 9.77 -5.12
CA ASP A 158 0.98 10.87 -6.07
C ASP A 158 2.35 11.20 -6.69
N THR A 159 2.35 11.63 -7.94
CA THR A 159 3.55 12.07 -8.68
C THR A 159 3.95 13.50 -8.36
N GLU A 160 3.17 14.20 -7.55
CA GLU A 160 3.53 15.50 -6.99
C GLU A 160 3.74 15.45 -5.47
N ARG A 161 4.41 16.47 -4.95
CA ARG A 161 4.54 16.71 -3.51
C ARG A 161 3.18 17.05 -2.92
N ARG A 162 2.87 16.50 -1.77
CA ARG A 162 1.57 16.69 -1.09
C ARG A 162 1.80 16.87 0.39
N ALA A 163 1.30 17.98 0.95
CA ALA A 163 1.41 18.25 2.38
C ALA A 163 0.31 17.50 3.15
N TRP A 164 0.45 16.17 3.29
CA TRP A 164 -0.55 15.32 3.95
C TRP A 164 -0.72 15.71 5.43
N GLY A 165 0.41 15.95 6.11
CA GLY A 165 0.45 16.37 7.50
C GLY A 165 -0.36 15.47 8.44
N ARG A 166 -0.84 16.06 9.55
CA ARG A 166 -1.64 15.33 10.56
C ARG A 166 -3.02 14.92 10.06
N ALA A 167 -3.59 15.69 9.14
CA ALA A 167 -4.91 15.41 8.60
C ALA A 167 -4.87 14.15 7.70
N GLY A 168 -3.83 14.00 6.88
CA GLY A 168 -3.58 12.78 6.10
C GLY A 168 -3.36 11.56 7.00
N LEU A 169 -2.59 11.71 8.08
CA LEU A 169 -2.42 10.63 9.06
C LEU A 169 -3.76 10.18 9.68
N LYS A 170 -4.66 11.11 9.97
CA LYS A 170 -6.00 10.76 10.48
C LYS A 170 -6.81 10.04 9.41
N LEU A 171 -6.81 10.56 8.19
CA LEU A 171 -7.52 9.98 7.05
C LEU A 171 -7.11 8.52 6.81
N ILE A 172 -5.81 8.25 6.71
CA ILE A 172 -5.35 6.89 6.40
C ILE A 172 -5.69 5.90 7.52
N LYS A 173 -5.64 6.33 8.79
CA LYS A 173 -6.03 5.50 9.94
C LYS A 173 -7.52 5.17 9.94
N ASP A 174 -8.36 6.15 9.64
CA ASP A 174 -9.81 5.94 9.56
C ASP A 174 -10.16 4.99 8.40
N THR A 175 -9.43 5.07 7.29
CA THR A 175 -9.59 4.13 6.17
C THR A 175 -9.09 2.72 6.52
N VAL A 176 -7.93 2.58 7.17
CA VAL A 176 -7.45 1.28 7.65
C VAL A 176 -8.45 0.62 8.59
N ALA A 177 -9.04 1.37 9.52
CA ALA A 177 -10.06 0.82 10.41
C ALA A 177 -11.28 0.26 9.67
N GLN A 178 -11.70 0.89 8.56
CA GLN A 178 -12.77 0.39 7.70
C GLN A 178 -12.36 -0.88 6.93
N ILE A 179 -11.11 -0.94 6.45
CA ILE A 179 -10.55 -2.14 5.80
C ILE A 179 -10.49 -3.31 6.79
N GLU A 180 -9.99 -3.07 8.00
CA GLU A 180 -9.92 -4.06 9.09
C GLU A 180 -11.33 -4.54 9.47
N GLN A 181 -12.32 -3.65 9.53
CA GLN A 181 -13.71 -4.04 9.73
C GLN A 181 -14.20 -4.98 8.61
N ARG A 182 -13.95 -4.64 7.35
CA ARG A 182 -14.31 -5.50 6.21
C ARG A 182 -13.63 -6.87 6.28
N ILE A 183 -12.37 -6.94 6.71
CA ILE A 183 -11.67 -8.21 6.95
C ILE A 183 -12.38 -9.04 8.02
N ALA A 184 -12.81 -8.42 9.13
CA ALA A 184 -13.57 -9.13 10.17
C ALA A 184 -14.92 -9.66 9.66
N GLU A 185 -15.53 -9.00 8.66
CA GLU A 185 -16.79 -9.46 8.07
C GLU A 185 -16.63 -10.69 7.17
N LEU A 186 -15.49 -10.80 6.48
CA LEU A 186 -15.11 -11.94 5.62
C LEU A 186 -14.79 -13.21 6.43
N ASP A 187 -14.44 -13.06 7.70
CA ASP A 187 -14.09 -14.17 8.60
C ASP A 187 -15.31 -14.86 9.25
N ARG A 188 -16.52 -14.47 8.87
CA ARG A 188 -17.81 -14.94 9.44
C ARG A 188 -18.48 -16.05 8.64
#